data_AF-A0A9R1AB39-F1
#
_entry.id   AF-A0A9R1AB39-F1
#
_cell.length_a   1.000
_cell.length_b   1.000
_cell.length_c   1.000
_cell.angle_alpha   90.00
_cell.angle_beta   90.00
_cell.angle_gamma   90.00
#
_symmetry.space_group_name_H-M   'P 1'
#
loop_
_entity.id
_entity.type
_entity.pdbx_description
1 polymer ?
#
loop_
_entity_poly.entity_id
_entity_poly.type
_entity_poly.pdbx_seq_one_letter_code
_entity_poly.pdbx_strand_id
1 'polypeptide(L)'
;MAATAAAATLAAATSSLLRRTPLLRPHGLRVSHDFAPQRFARHIASSTNEEVAAKTAAATADTGGPTIFDKIIAKEIPSSIVYEDEKVLAFRDINPQAPVHVLVIPKLRDGLTGLDKAEPRHAKILGQLLYAAKVVAEKEGVADGFRVVINNGAEGCQSVYHLHVHVLGGRQMKWPPG
;
A
#
# COMPACT_ATOMS: atom_id res chain seq x y z
N MET A 1 40.41 -10.71 -54.96
CA MET A 1 39.66 -10.23 -53.77
C MET A 1 40.56 -10.42 -52.56
N ALA A 2 40.76 -9.37 -51.79
CA ALA A 2 41.92 -9.14 -50.94
C ALA A 2 42.07 -10.12 -49.76
N ALA A 3 43.33 -10.48 -49.51
CA ALA A 3 43.89 -11.01 -48.27
C ALA A 3 43.82 -9.94 -47.15
N THR A 4 43.94 -10.19 -45.84
CA THR A 4 45.11 -10.73 -45.11
C THR A 4 44.75 -10.89 -43.61
N ALA A 5 45.39 -11.87 -42.97
CA ALA A 5 45.47 -12.05 -41.52
C ALA A 5 46.52 -11.12 -40.86
N ALA A 6 46.45 -10.91 -39.54
CA ALA A 6 47.64 -10.77 -38.67
C ALA A 6 47.27 -10.86 -37.18
N ALA A 7 48.17 -11.48 -36.42
CA ALA A 7 48.13 -11.78 -35.00
C ALA A 7 49.14 -10.92 -34.19
N ALA A 8 49.05 -11.03 -32.86
CA ALA A 8 50.08 -10.77 -31.83
C ALA A 8 50.45 -9.29 -31.56
N THR A 9 50.86 -8.82 -30.36
CA THR A 9 51.75 -9.40 -29.35
C THR A 9 51.66 -8.65 -27.99
N LEU A 10 52.14 -9.34 -26.96
CA LEU A 10 52.34 -9.10 -25.53
C LEU A 10 53.39 -8.01 -25.13
N ALA A 11 53.25 -7.38 -23.94
CA ALA A 11 54.30 -6.95 -22.96
C ALA A 11 53.64 -6.02 -21.89
N ALA A 12 53.63 -6.20 -20.55
CA ALA A 12 54.58 -6.58 -19.48
C ALA A 12 55.30 -5.39 -18.76
N ALA A 13 55.03 -5.30 -17.43
CA ALA A 13 55.80 -4.68 -16.32
C ALA A 13 55.93 -3.13 -16.27
N THR A 14 55.99 -2.40 -15.14
CA THR A 14 56.70 -2.62 -13.86
C THR A 14 56.14 -1.80 -12.66
N SER A 15 56.15 -2.43 -11.48
CA SER A 15 56.44 -1.97 -10.10
C SER A 15 56.62 -0.47 -9.76
N SER A 16 55.97 -0.02 -8.66
CA SER A 16 56.60 0.86 -7.66
C SER A 16 55.96 0.69 -6.28
N LEU A 17 56.77 0.19 -5.34
CA LEU A 17 56.54 0.18 -3.90
C LEU A 17 56.91 1.55 -3.31
N LEU A 18 56.08 2.09 -2.43
CA LEU A 18 56.56 2.92 -1.32
C LEU A 18 55.77 2.60 -0.05
N ARG A 19 56.54 2.41 1.03
CA ARG A 19 56.16 1.89 2.34
C ARG A 19 56.36 3.01 3.37
N ARG A 20 55.57 2.94 4.46
CA ARG A 20 55.71 3.57 5.81
C ARG A 20 55.19 5.01 5.88
N THR A 21 54.33 5.37 6.83
CA THR A 21 54.54 5.33 8.30
C THR A 21 53.21 5.21 9.10
N PRO A 22 53.24 4.74 10.37
CA PRO A 22 52.06 4.74 11.25
C PRO A 22 52.01 6.03 12.08
N LEU A 23 50.88 6.74 12.05
CA LEU A 23 50.62 7.89 12.93
C LEU A 23 49.83 7.45 14.16
N LEU A 24 50.29 7.97 15.31
CA LEU A 24 49.78 7.74 16.66
C LEU A 24 48.30 8.17 16.85
N ARG A 25 47.64 7.49 17.78
CA ARG A 25 46.33 7.85 18.36
C ARG A 25 46.37 9.20 19.09
N PRO A 26 45.20 9.83 19.25
CA PRO A 26 44.82 10.31 20.58
C PRO A 26 43.45 9.80 21.06
N HIS A 27 43.31 9.82 22.37
CA HIS A 27 42.13 9.50 23.17
C HIS A 27 40.88 10.31 22.80
N GLY A 28 39.69 9.73 22.96
CA GLY A 28 38.45 10.51 23.02
C GLY A 28 37.17 9.68 22.93
N LEU A 29 36.44 9.62 24.06
CA LEU A 29 35.02 9.31 24.24
C LEU A 29 34.47 7.94 23.76
N ARG A 30 34.28 7.05 24.74
CA ARG A 30 33.17 6.09 24.71
C ARG A 30 31.86 6.88 24.82
N VAL A 31 31.03 6.82 23.78
CA VAL A 31 29.61 7.18 23.89
C VAL A 31 28.84 5.87 24.01
N SER A 32 28.47 5.52 25.24
CA SER A 32 27.48 4.49 25.52
C SER A 32 26.12 4.99 25.06
N HIS A 33 25.72 4.62 23.84
CA HIS A 33 24.33 4.66 23.43
C HIS A 33 23.72 3.30 23.74
N ASP A 34 23.19 3.17 24.96
CA ASP A 34 22.21 2.15 25.30
C ASP A 34 20.92 2.45 24.51
N PHE A 35 20.88 2.04 23.24
CA PHE A 35 19.63 1.94 22.50
C PHE A 35 18.96 0.62 22.87
N ALA A 36 18.25 0.62 23.99
CA ALA A 36 17.24 -0.38 24.27
C ALA A 36 16.00 -0.06 23.40
N PRO A 37 15.58 -0.93 22.47
CA PRO A 37 14.26 -0.78 21.87
C PRO A 37 13.25 -1.27 22.92
N GLN A 38 12.56 -0.34 23.57
CA GLN A 38 11.36 -0.66 24.32
C GLN A 38 10.32 -1.19 23.33
N ARG A 39 10.22 -2.52 23.25
CA ARG A 39 9.09 -3.24 22.69
C ARG A 39 7.84 -2.86 23.48
N PHE A 40 7.07 -1.90 22.97
CA PHE A 40 5.66 -1.81 23.29
C PHE A 40 4.86 -2.39 22.13
N ALA A 41 4.68 -3.71 22.19
CA ALA A 41 3.64 -4.38 21.44
C ALA A 41 2.29 -3.87 21.96
N ARG A 42 1.65 -2.96 21.23
CA ARG A 42 0.20 -2.77 21.29
C ARG A 42 -0.41 -3.66 20.22
N HIS A 43 -0.64 -4.91 20.58
CA HIS A 43 -1.47 -5.82 19.80
C HIS A 43 -2.76 -6.10 20.58
N ILE A 44 -3.88 -6.10 19.85
CA ILE A 44 -5.28 -6.29 20.27
C ILE A 44 -5.99 -4.97 20.65
N ALA A 45 -6.57 -4.28 19.64
CA ALA A 45 -7.69 -3.35 19.81
C ALA A 45 -8.36 -2.84 18.50
N SER A 46 -7.99 -3.27 17.28
CA SER A 46 -8.66 -2.77 16.05
C SER A 46 -9.76 -3.68 15.52
N SER A 47 -9.66 -5.01 15.70
CA SER A 47 -10.59 -5.97 15.09
C SER A 47 -12.03 -5.87 15.63
N THR A 48 -12.19 -5.64 16.93
CA THR A 48 -13.52 -5.60 17.58
C THR A 48 -14.34 -4.40 17.12
N ASN A 49 -13.70 -3.28 16.76
CA ASN A 49 -14.40 -2.08 16.34
C ASN A 49 -14.94 -2.21 14.91
N GLU A 50 -14.15 -2.76 13.99
CA GLU A 50 -14.56 -2.95 12.59
C GLU A 50 -15.67 -4.00 12.46
N GLU A 51 -15.62 -5.08 13.23
CA GLU A 51 -16.68 -6.10 13.21
C GLU A 51 -18.04 -5.53 13.66
N VAL A 52 -18.04 -4.74 14.74
CA VAL A 52 -19.25 -4.08 15.25
C VAL A 52 -19.76 -3.03 14.25
N ALA A 53 -18.86 -2.26 13.65
CA ALA A 53 -19.20 -1.30 12.60
C ALA A 53 -19.84 -1.99 11.39
N ALA A 54 -19.29 -3.13 10.96
CA ALA A 54 -19.82 -3.91 9.86
C ALA A 54 -21.22 -4.46 10.13
N LYS A 55 -21.45 -5.04 11.32
CA LYS A 55 -22.78 -5.51 11.74
C LYS A 55 -23.80 -4.37 11.76
N THR A 56 -23.39 -3.19 12.22
CA THR A 56 -24.25 -2.00 12.26
C THR A 56 -24.55 -1.49 10.85
N ALA A 57 -23.54 -1.38 9.99
CA ALA A 57 -23.69 -0.92 8.60
C ALA A 57 -24.57 -1.87 7.78
N ALA A 58 -24.50 -3.18 8.03
CA ALA A 58 -25.31 -4.18 7.34
C ALA A 58 -26.82 -3.97 7.52
N ALA A 59 -27.25 -3.38 8.65
CA ALA A 59 -28.66 -3.10 8.89
C ALA A 59 -29.25 -2.04 7.92
N THR A 60 -28.41 -1.24 7.26
CA THR A 60 -28.85 -0.13 6.40
C THR A 60 -28.26 -0.16 4.98
N ALA A 61 -27.62 -1.28 4.62
CA ALA A 61 -26.82 -1.54 3.42
C ALA A 61 -27.39 -1.03 2.08
N ASP A 62 -28.70 -1.13 1.89
CA ASP A 62 -29.36 -0.90 0.60
C ASP A 62 -30.52 0.11 0.71
N THR A 63 -30.46 1.02 1.69
CA THR A 63 -31.50 2.06 1.90
C THR A 63 -31.54 3.14 0.79
N GLY A 64 -30.63 3.07 -0.20
CA GLY A 64 -30.54 4.02 -1.31
C GLY A 64 -29.95 5.39 -0.96
N GLY A 65 -29.77 5.68 0.34
CA GLY A 65 -29.19 6.93 0.83
C GLY A 65 -27.69 7.09 0.55
N PRO A 66 -27.15 8.33 0.68
CA PRO A 66 -25.73 8.60 0.56
C PRO A 66 -24.95 8.01 1.74
N THR A 67 -23.77 7.49 1.45
CA THR A 67 -22.79 6.99 2.40
C THR A 67 -21.78 8.08 2.76
N ILE A 68 -20.88 7.77 3.69
CA ILE A 68 -19.75 8.64 4.00
C ILE A 68 -18.82 8.82 2.78
N PHE A 69 -18.72 7.83 1.89
CA PHE A 69 -17.88 7.92 0.69
C PHE A 69 -18.48 8.84 -0.37
N ASP A 70 -19.81 8.92 -0.47
CA ASP A 70 -20.48 9.90 -1.33
C ASP A 70 -20.12 11.33 -0.91
N LYS A 71 -20.05 11.59 0.40
CA LYS A 71 -19.61 12.89 0.94
C LYS A 71 -18.13 13.19 0.63
N ILE A 72 -17.27 12.17 0.64
CA ILE A 72 -15.86 12.30 0.24
C ILE A 72 -15.76 12.62 -1.26
N ILE A 73 -16.52 11.92 -2.11
CA ILE A 73 -16.56 12.16 -3.56
C ILE A 73 -17.03 13.59 -3.84
N ALA A 74 -18.08 14.04 -3.16
CA ALA A 74 -18.63 15.40 -3.25
C ALA A 74 -17.74 16.48 -2.60
N LYS A 75 -16.62 16.08 -1.97
CA LYS A 75 -15.69 16.98 -1.24
C LYS A 75 -16.36 17.75 -0.09
N GLU A 76 -17.47 17.24 0.43
CA GLU A 76 -18.17 17.82 1.58
C GLU A 76 -17.40 17.61 2.89
N ILE A 77 -16.62 16.53 2.96
CA ILE A 77 -15.73 16.23 4.08
C ILE A 77 -14.29 16.03 3.58
N PRO A 78 -13.28 16.42 4.39
CA PRO A 78 -11.89 16.31 3.97
C PRO A 78 -11.45 14.84 3.87
N SER A 79 -10.56 14.57 2.92
CA SER A 79 -9.89 13.27 2.77
C SER A 79 -8.48 13.47 2.22
N SER A 80 -7.56 12.58 2.59
CA SER A 80 -6.19 12.58 2.05
C SER A 80 -6.14 11.80 0.74
N ILE A 81 -6.44 12.49 -0.37
CA ILE A 81 -6.50 11.91 -1.71
C ILE A 81 -5.10 11.53 -2.20
N VAL A 82 -4.96 10.31 -2.72
CA VAL A 82 -3.72 9.73 -3.28
C VAL A 82 -3.79 9.62 -4.81
N TYR A 83 -4.96 9.27 -5.32
CA TYR A 83 -5.21 9.13 -6.75
C TYR A 83 -6.66 9.47 -7.06
N GLU A 84 -6.89 10.13 -8.19
CA GLU A 84 -8.21 10.49 -8.66
C GLU A 84 -8.20 10.55 -10.19
N ASP A 85 -9.17 9.91 -10.81
CA ASP A 85 -9.46 10.03 -12.25
C ASP A 85 -10.95 10.31 -12.47
N GLU A 86 -11.45 10.15 -13.70
CA GLU A 86 -12.87 10.37 -14.03
C GLU A 86 -13.82 9.43 -13.26
N LYS A 87 -13.40 8.19 -12.96
CA LYS A 87 -14.29 7.12 -12.47
C LYS A 87 -13.94 6.61 -11.09
N VAL A 88 -12.71 6.84 -10.63
CA VAL A 88 -12.15 6.26 -9.41
C VAL A 88 -11.57 7.37 -8.54
N LEU A 89 -11.72 7.19 -7.23
CA LEU A 89 -11.09 8.01 -6.21
C LEU A 89 -10.35 7.09 -5.23
N ALA A 90 -9.15 7.47 -4.83
CA ALA A 90 -8.39 6.77 -3.81
C ALA A 90 -7.90 7.74 -2.73
N PHE A 91 -8.09 7.37 -1.47
CA PHE A 91 -7.73 8.20 -0.32
C PHE A 91 -7.29 7.33 0.86
N ARG A 92 -6.45 7.88 1.74
CA ARG A 92 -5.95 7.18 2.92
C ARG A 92 -7.10 6.86 3.88
N ASP A 93 -7.10 5.64 4.40
CA ASP A 93 -8.03 5.22 5.44
C ASP A 93 -7.77 6.00 6.74
N ILE A 94 -8.83 6.40 7.45
CA ILE A 94 -8.72 7.12 8.73
C ILE A 94 -8.34 6.20 9.89
N ASN A 95 -8.60 4.89 9.76
CA ASN A 95 -8.27 3.83 10.70
C ASN A 95 -7.25 2.84 10.07
N PRO A 96 -6.00 3.27 9.79
CA PRO A 96 -5.04 2.45 9.06
C PRO A 96 -4.67 1.16 9.79
N GLN A 97 -4.75 0.02 9.08
CA GLN A 97 -4.35 -1.31 9.59
C GLN A 97 -2.92 -1.72 9.17
N ALA A 98 -2.27 -0.87 8.38
CA ALA A 98 -0.88 -0.99 7.95
C ALA A 98 -0.30 0.41 7.70
N PRO A 99 1.03 0.58 7.65
CA PRO A 99 1.66 1.89 7.39
C PRO A 99 1.14 2.56 6.11
N VAL A 100 0.86 1.78 5.07
CA VAL A 100 0.05 2.20 3.92
C VAL A 100 -1.28 1.49 4.01
N HIS A 101 -2.37 2.25 4.18
CA HIS A 101 -3.75 1.78 4.06
C HIS A 101 -4.56 2.79 3.26
N VAL A 102 -4.89 2.45 2.02
CA VAL A 102 -5.62 3.33 1.10
C VAL A 102 -6.88 2.61 0.62
N LEU A 103 -7.99 3.33 0.53
CA LEU A 103 -9.23 2.86 -0.06
C LEU A 103 -9.34 3.36 -1.48
N VAL A 104 -9.68 2.48 -2.42
CA VAL A 104 -9.97 2.81 -3.81
C VAL A 104 -11.46 2.54 -4.07
N ILE A 105 -12.20 3.55 -4.51
CA ILE A 105 -13.66 3.50 -4.66
C ILE A 105 -14.09 3.98 -6.05
N PRO A 106 -15.20 3.47 -6.61
CA PRO A 106 -15.81 4.06 -7.78
C PRO A 106 -16.50 5.37 -7.38
N LYS A 107 -16.39 6.40 -8.21
CA LYS A 107 -17.10 7.68 -8.00
C LYS A 107 -18.61 7.55 -8.22
N LEU A 108 -19.01 6.68 -9.14
CA LEU A 108 -20.40 6.33 -9.38
C LEU A 108 -20.69 4.96 -8.77
N ARG A 109 -21.60 4.92 -7.79
CA ARG A 109 -21.97 3.68 -7.11
C ARG A 109 -22.77 2.73 -8.01
N ASP A 110 -23.73 3.21 -8.81
CA ASP A 110 -24.58 2.39 -9.71
C ASP A 110 -25.14 1.09 -9.07
N GLY A 111 -25.52 1.15 -7.80
CA GLY A 111 -25.99 -0.02 -7.04
C GLY A 111 -24.90 -0.95 -6.47
N LEU A 112 -23.61 -0.67 -6.70
CA LEU A 112 -22.47 -1.37 -6.09
C LEU A 112 -22.29 -0.98 -4.62
N THR A 113 -23.26 -1.35 -3.78
CA THR A 113 -23.14 -1.23 -2.31
C THR A 113 -22.20 -2.29 -1.74
N GLY A 114 -22.03 -3.42 -2.41
CA GLY A 114 -21.09 -4.51 -2.10
C GLY A 114 -20.64 -5.23 -3.37
N LEU A 115 -19.70 -6.18 -3.24
CA LEU A 115 -19.22 -6.97 -4.38
C LEU A 115 -20.28 -7.98 -4.85
N ASP A 116 -21.11 -8.48 -3.94
CA ASP A 116 -22.27 -9.34 -4.22
C ASP A 116 -23.33 -8.67 -5.11
N LYS A 117 -23.35 -7.34 -5.18
CA LYS A 117 -24.22 -6.56 -6.07
C LYS A 117 -23.64 -6.34 -7.47
N ALA A 118 -22.45 -6.86 -7.77
CA ALA A 118 -21.85 -6.70 -9.08
C ALA A 118 -22.70 -7.37 -10.17
N GLU A 119 -22.75 -6.74 -11.33
CA GLU A 119 -23.49 -7.17 -12.50
C GLU A 119 -22.56 -7.09 -13.72
N PRO A 120 -22.88 -7.74 -14.87
CA PRO A 120 -22.01 -7.71 -16.05
C PRO A 120 -21.61 -6.30 -16.51
N ARG A 121 -22.50 -5.30 -16.36
CA ARG A 121 -22.19 -3.89 -16.67
C ARG A 121 -21.07 -3.30 -15.80
N HIS A 122 -20.86 -3.84 -14.60
CA HIS A 122 -19.86 -3.40 -13.65
C HIS A 122 -18.46 -3.98 -13.93
N ALA A 123 -18.32 -4.96 -14.83
CA ALA A 123 -17.03 -5.62 -15.10
C ALA A 123 -15.91 -4.62 -15.43
N LYS A 124 -16.23 -3.56 -16.20
CA LYS A 124 -15.24 -2.53 -16.55
C LYS A 124 -14.77 -1.74 -15.33
N ILE A 125 -15.69 -1.27 -14.48
CA ILE A 125 -15.30 -0.48 -13.30
C ILE A 125 -14.54 -1.33 -12.28
N LEU A 126 -14.90 -2.61 -12.11
CA LEU A 126 -14.16 -3.53 -11.25
C LEU A 126 -12.70 -3.70 -11.69
N GLY A 127 -12.46 -3.86 -13.00
CA GLY A 127 -11.10 -3.88 -13.55
C GLY A 127 -10.35 -2.57 -13.33
N GLN A 128 -11.02 -1.43 -13.46
CA GLN A 128 -10.43 -0.12 -13.20
C GLN A 128 -10.05 0.07 -11.72
N LEU A 129 -10.85 -0.43 -10.77
CA LEU A 129 -10.51 -0.38 -9.35
C LEU A 129 -9.24 -1.18 -9.03
N LEU A 130 -9.10 -2.39 -9.59
CA LEU A 130 -7.90 -3.20 -9.39
C LEU A 130 -6.66 -2.58 -10.05
N TYR A 131 -6.81 -1.98 -11.24
CA TYR A 131 -5.72 -1.25 -11.87
C TYR A 131 -5.32 -0.02 -11.05
N ALA A 132 -6.29 0.75 -10.54
CA ALA A 132 -6.03 1.88 -9.66
C ALA A 132 -5.36 1.46 -8.35
N ALA A 133 -5.68 0.29 -7.79
CA ALA A 133 -4.98 -0.27 -6.63
C ALA A 133 -3.48 -0.47 -6.89
N LYS A 134 -3.11 -0.98 -8.08
CA LYS A 134 -1.71 -1.07 -8.51
C LYS A 134 -1.05 0.32 -8.60
N VAL A 135 -1.73 1.30 -9.20
CA VAL A 135 -1.21 2.68 -9.33
C VAL A 135 -1.01 3.32 -7.94
N VAL A 136 -1.93 3.10 -7.02
CA VAL A 136 -1.83 3.55 -5.63
C VAL A 136 -0.62 2.92 -4.94
N ALA A 137 -0.40 1.60 -5.10
CA ALA A 137 0.74 0.93 -4.50
C ALA A 137 2.09 1.51 -4.98
N GLU A 138 2.20 1.87 -6.26
CA GLU A 138 3.39 2.56 -6.80
C GLU A 138 3.58 3.95 -6.19
N LYS A 139 2.51 4.75 -6.12
CA LYS A 139 2.55 6.11 -5.56
C LYS A 139 2.89 6.12 -4.06
N GLU A 140 2.47 5.09 -3.33
CA GLU A 140 2.70 4.95 -1.90
C GLU A 140 4.02 4.22 -1.56
N GLY A 141 4.82 3.85 -2.58
CA GLY A 141 6.12 3.22 -2.36
C GLY A 141 6.05 1.80 -1.81
N VAL A 142 4.97 1.06 -2.11
CA VAL A 142 4.74 -0.33 -1.66
C VAL A 142 4.57 -1.31 -2.83
N ALA A 143 5.05 -0.95 -4.01
CA ALA A 143 4.96 -1.77 -5.22
C ALA A 143 5.63 -3.15 -5.08
N ASP A 144 6.67 -3.26 -4.24
CA ASP A 144 7.39 -4.51 -3.97
C ASP A 144 6.55 -5.55 -3.22
N GLY A 145 5.44 -5.14 -2.60
CA GLY A 145 4.54 -6.03 -1.89
C GLY A 145 3.41 -5.31 -1.17
N PHE A 146 2.18 -5.66 -1.54
CA PHE A 146 0.95 -5.17 -0.91
C PHE A 146 -0.15 -6.23 -0.96
N ARG A 147 -1.20 -6.04 -0.16
CA ARG A 147 -2.41 -6.85 -0.18
C ARG A 147 -3.60 -6.00 -0.62
N VAL A 148 -4.40 -6.58 -1.51
CA VAL A 148 -5.69 -6.06 -1.94
C VAL A 148 -6.79 -6.81 -1.20
N VAL A 149 -7.74 -6.10 -0.58
CA VAL A 149 -8.88 -6.71 0.12
C VAL A 149 -10.18 -6.04 -0.34
N ILE A 150 -11.20 -6.86 -0.59
CA ILE A 150 -12.57 -6.41 -0.80
C ILE A 150 -13.44 -7.17 0.20
N ASN A 151 -14.04 -6.44 1.12
CA ASN A 151 -14.93 -7.00 2.13
C ASN A 151 -16.35 -7.04 1.60
N ASN A 152 -17.09 -8.10 1.91
CA ASN A 152 -18.49 -8.23 1.51
C ASN A 152 -19.37 -8.63 2.70
N GLY A 153 -20.36 -7.80 3.01
CA GLY A 153 -21.32 -8.04 4.08
C GLY A 153 -20.71 -8.02 5.48
N ALA A 154 -21.53 -8.37 6.48
CA ALA A 154 -21.15 -8.33 7.89
C ALA A 154 -19.98 -9.29 8.22
N GLU A 155 -20.05 -10.54 7.74
CA GLU A 155 -19.01 -11.56 7.97
C GLU A 155 -17.69 -11.23 7.27
N GLY A 156 -17.74 -10.45 6.18
CA GLY A 156 -16.55 -9.92 5.53
C GLY A 156 -15.98 -8.68 6.23
N CYS A 157 -16.58 -8.19 7.32
CA CYS A 157 -16.25 -6.90 7.96
C CYS A 157 -16.38 -5.69 7.01
N GLN A 158 -17.44 -5.63 6.20
CA GLN A 158 -17.74 -4.46 5.38
C GLN A 158 -18.43 -3.37 6.21
N SER A 159 -17.74 -2.25 6.46
CA SER A 159 -18.24 -1.15 7.30
C SER A 159 -18.90 0.00 6.53
N VAL A 160 -18.72 0.08 5.20
CA VAL A 160 -19.38 1.07 4.32
C VAL A 160 -19.97 0.39 3.09
N TYR A 161 -21.26 0.63 2.84
CA TYR A 161 -22.01 0.06 1.71
C TYR A 161 -21.90 0.91 0.44
N HIS A 162 -20.64 1.04 0.04
CA HIS A 162 -20.15 1.59 -1.21
C HIS A 162 -18.89 0.79 -1.51
N LEU A 163 -18.86 0.08 -2.65
CA LEU A 163 -17.77 -0.84 -2.99
C LEU A 163 -16.42 -0.14 -2.85
N HIS A 164 -15.52 -0.76 -2.09
CA HIS A 164 -14.18 -0.24 -1.85
C HIS A 164 -13.15 -1.36 -1.85
N VAL A 165 -11.97 -1.02 -2.36
CA VAL A 165 -10.81 -1.90 -2.41
C VAL A 165 -9.77 -1.34 -1.45
N HIS A 166 -9.39 -2.12 -0.44
CA HIS A 166 -8.30 -1.79 0.45
C HIS A 166 -6.97 -2.12 -0.22
N VAL A 167 -6.01 -1.22 -0.12
CA VAL A 167 -4.60 -1.42 -0.48
C VAL A 167 -3.77 -1.30 0.79
N LEU A 168 -3.23 -2.42 1.26
CA LEU A 168 -2.44 -2.50 2.49
C LEU A 168 -0.97 -2.82 2.19
N GLY A 169 -0.04 -2.04 2.72
CA GLY A 169 1.39 -2.20 2.47
C GLY A 169 2.28 -1.58 3.55
N GLY A 170 3.59 -1.56 3.29
CA GLY A 170 4.59 -0.95 4.18
C GLY A 170 4.94 -1.81 5.40
N ARG A 171 4.44 -3.06 5.46
CA ARG A 171 4.86 -4.09 6.42
C ARG A 171 4.60 -5.48 5.83
N GLN A 172 5.20 -6.52 6.41
CA GLN A 172 4.85 -7.91 6.07
C GLN A 172 3.36 -8.19 6.40
N MET A 173 2.64 -8.75 5.44
CA MET A 173 1.26 -9.22 5.64
C MET A 173 1.27 -10.65 6.21
N LYS A 174 0.44 -10.90 7.22
CA LYS A 174 0.30 -12.23 7.87
C LYS A 174 -0.69 -13.13 7.11
N TRP A 175 -0.67 -14.42 7.41
CA TRP A 175 -1.62 -15.42 6.92
C TRP A 175 -2.19 -16.22 8.11
N PRO A 176 -3.50 -16.49 8.19
CA PRO A 176 -4.56 -16.15 7.23
C PRO A 176 -4.83 -14.63 7.08
N PRO A 177 -5.57 -14.19 6.03
CA PRO A 177 -5.85 -12.79 5.76
C PRO A 177 -7.13 -12.31 6.46
N GLY A 178 -7.17 -12.54 7.78
CA GLY A 178 -8.23 -12.16 8.70
C GLY A 178 -7.70 -12.35 10.11
#